data_AF-A0A536C381-F1
#
_entry.id   AF-A0A536C381-F1
#
_cell.length_a   1.000
_cell.length_b   1.000
_cell.length_c   1.000
_cell.angle_alpha   90.00
_cell.angle_beta   90.00
_cell.angle_gamma   90.00
#
_symmetry.space_group_name_H-M   'P 1'
#
loop_
_entity.id
_entity.type
_entity.pdbx_description
1 polymer ?
#
loop_
_entity_poly.entity_id
_entity_poly.type
_entity_poly.pdbx_seq_one_letter_code
_entity_poly.pdbx_strand_id
1 'polypeptide(L)'
;MQFHRIADLPAFPGHRAPKWGFVPSEGEMPSAEGERLVAILRAHTATPDRCYLGLWEGYGAPELNALAKLPRLMLPHRAYFLFSGPIDAVTSMRVGGFQHPPNLWWPEDRAWCVASEIDLSETYLAASEACVTQVTRDPGLEAYSVPLEGRVDVDGDLINR
;
A
#
# COMPACT_ATOMS: atom_id res chain seq x y z
N MET A 1 11.89 -4.50 -4.12
CA MET A 1 12.85 -5.64 -4.02
C MET A 1 14.05 -5.26 -3.14
N GLN A 2 13.88 -5.25 -1.81
CA GLN A 2 15.00 -5.03 -0.88
C GLN A 2 14.98 -5.96 0.37
N PHE A 3 13.82 -6.52 0.75
CA PHE A 3 13.69 -7.40 1.93
C PHE A 3 14.64 -8.61 1.91
N HIS A 4 14.72 -9.33 0.79
CA HIS A 4 15.52 -10.55 0.69
C HIS A 4 17.02 -10.32 0.91
N ARG A 5 17.56 -9.17 0.47
CA ARG A 5 18.97 -8.83 0.71
C ARG A 5 19.24 -8.40 2.15
N ILE A 6 18.32 -7.68 2.78
CA ILE A 6 18.44 -7.29 4.20
C ILE A 6 18.30 -8.51 5.11
N ALA A 7 17.40 -9.43 4.76
CA ALA A 7 17.12 -10.63 5.53
C ALA A 7 18.08 -11.81 5.24
N ASP A 8 19.08 -11.63 4.37
CA ASP A 8 20.00 -12.68 3.90
C ASP A 8 19.25 -13.95 3.42
N LEU A 9 18.18 -13.74 2.67
CA LEU A 9 17.36 -14.79 2.09
C LEU A 9 17.76 -15.02 0.62
N PRO A 10 17.86 -16.27 0.16
CA PRO A 10 18.16 -16.55 -1.24
C PRO A 10 17.06 -15.94 -2.12
N ALA A 11 17.46 -15.04 -3.03
CA ALA A 11 16.62 -14.68 -4.16
C ALA A 11 16.30 -15.97 -4.95
N PHE A 12 15.09 -16.06 -5.49
CA PHE A 12 14.50 -17.22 -6.18
C PHE A 12 15.50 -18.14 -6.92
N PRO A 13 15.34 -19.48 -6.90
CA PRO A 13 14.26 -20.25 -6.28
C PRO A 13 14.61 -20.75 -4.88
N GLY A 14 13.72 -20.49 -3.91
CA GLY A 14 13.88 -20.98 -2.53
C GLY A 14 13.44 -20.01 -1.46
N HIS A 15 12.27 -19.37 -1.61
CA HIS A 15 11.68 -18.52 -0.57
C HIS A 15 11.67 -19.25 0.77
N ARG A 16 12.60 -18.87 1.65
CA ARG A 16 12.61 -19.29 3.04
C ARG A 16 12.17 -18.08 3.83
N ALA A 17 11.07 -18.17 4.55
CA ALA A 17 10.76 -17.16 5.56
C ALA A 17 11.94 -17.08 6.55
N PRO A 18 12.32 -15.89 7.02
CA PRO A 18 13.36 -15.77 8.03
C PRO A 18 12.91 -16.50 9.31
N LYS A 19 13.85 -17.05 10.09
CA LYS A 19 13.52 -17.73 11.36
C LYS A 19 12.90 -16.82 12.42
N TRP A 20 12.98 -15.50 12.20
CA TRP A 20 12.58 -14.46 13.14
C TRP A 20 11.33 -13.70 12.68
N GLY A 21 10.70 -14.06 11.55
CA GLY A 21 9.54 -13.34 11.03
C GLY A 21 8.92 -13.94 9.78
N PHE A 22 7.98 -13.22 9.18
CA PHE A 22 7.36 -13.58 7.92
C PHE A 22 7.88 -12.67 6.80
N VAL A 23 7.87 -13.15 5.56
CA VAL A 23 8.08 -12.28 4.40
C VAL A 23 6.84 -11.37 4.29
N PRO A 24 7.00 -10.05 4.07
CA PRO A 24 5.86 -9.18 3.81
C PRO A 24 5.07 -9.71 2.61
N SER A 25 3.75 -9.62 2.67
CA SER A 25 2.91 -10.01 1.54
C SER A 25 3.04 -8.97 0.43
N GLU A 26 3.24 -9.40 -0.80
CA GLU A 26 3.28 -8.49 -1.95
C GLU A 26 1.90 -7.86 -2.17
N GLY A 27 1.88 -6.57 -2.49
CA GLY A 27 0.65 -5.83 -2.76
C GLY A 27 -0.23 -5.51 -1.55
N GLU A 28 0.16 -5.92 -0.35
CA GLU A 28 -0.60 -5.72 0.88
C GLU A 28 0.22 -5.01 1.95
N MET A 29 -0.38 -4.02 2.58
CA MET A 29 0.11 -3.48 3.86
C MET A 29 -0.48 -4.32 5.00
N PRO A 30 0.33 -4.87 5.93
CA PRO A 30 -0.22 -5.67 7.02
C PRO A 30 -1.11 -4.82 7.93
N SER A 31 -2.11 -5.48 8.52
CA SER A 31 -3.22 -4.79 9.23
C SER A 31 -2.77 -3.89 10.37
N ALA A 32 -1.76 -4.29 11.17
CA ALA A 32 -1.28 -3.51 12.30
C ALA A 32 -0.61 -2.20 11.87
N GLU A 33 0.19 -2.24 10.80
CA GLU A 33 0.81 -1.09 10.15
C GLU A 33 -0.26 -0.22 9.50
N GLY A 34 -1.27 -0.83 8.87
CA GLY A 34 -2.42 -0.13 8.31
C GLY A 34 -3.22 0.65 9.35
N GLU A 35 -3.51 0.06 10.51
CA GLU A 35 -4.19 0.74 11.61
C GLU A 35 -3.39 1.95 12.12
N ARG A 36 -2.07 1.80 12.28
CA ARG A 36 -1.18 2.90 12.68
C ARG A 36 -1.16 4.01 11.64
N LEU A 37 -1.03 3.66 10.37
CA LEU A 37 -1.01 4.64 9.27
C LEU A 37 -2.34 5.38 9.20
N VAL A 38 -3.48 4.69 9.29
CA VAL A 38 -4.82 5.30 9.35
C VAL A 38 -4.93 6.29 10.51
N ALA A 39 -4.44 5.93 11.70
CA ALA A 39 -4.48 6.82 12.86
C ALA A 39 -3.70 8.13 12.64
N ILE A 40 -2.54 8.05 11.98
CA ILE A 40 -1.73 9.23 11.62
C ILE A 40 -2.45 10.04 10.53
N LEU A 41 -2.78 9.42 9.41
CA LEU A 41 -3.31 10.11 8.22
C LEU A 41 -4.66 10.79 8.46
N ARG A 42 -5.47 10.24 9.38
CA ARG A 42 -6.73 10.87 9.82
C ARG A 42 -6.51 12.29 10.35
N ALA A 43 -5.42 12.54 11.06
CA ALA A 43 -5.11 13.86 11.61
C ALA A 43 -4.60 14.86 10.54
N HIS A 44 -4.26 14.36 9.34
CA HIS A 44 -3.67 15.13 8.24
C HIS A 44 -4.64 15.29 7.05
N THR A 45 -5.94 15.19 7.28
CA THR A 45 -6.98 15.49 6.28
C THR A 45 -8.18 16.17 6.94
N ALA A 46 -8.84 17.07 6.21
CA ALA A 46 -10.13 17.65 6.57
C ALA A 46 -11.31 16.75 6.20
N THR A 47 -11.09 15.68 5.45
CA THR A 47 -12.14 14.79 4.91
C THR A 47 -11.93 13.30 5.26
N PRO A 48 -11.72 12.93 6.54
CA PRO A 48 -11.43 11.53 6.91
C PRO A 48 -12.62 10.59 6.67
N ASP A 49 -13.84 11.12 6.57
CA ASP A 49 -15.05 10.34 6.29
C ASP A 49 -15.33 10.16 4.79
N ARG A 50 -14.50 10.79 3.92
CA ARG A 50 -14.62 10.73 2.47
C ARG A 50 -13.24 10.45 1.85
N CYS A 51 -12.91 9.17 1.78
CA CYS A 51 -11.76 8.65 1.08
C CYS A 51 -12.19 7.83 -0.14
N TYR A 52 -11.32 7.82 -1.14
CA TYR A 52 -11.39 6.95 -2.30
C TYR A 52 -10.48 5.75 -2.07
N LEU A 53 -11.00 4.56 -2.32
CA LEU A 53 -10.30 3.29 -2.08
C LEU A 53 -10.30 2.49 -3.38
N GLY A 54 -9.11 2.23 -3.92
CA GLY A 54 -8.87 1.49 -5.15
C GLY A 54 -8.38 0.08 -4.85
N LEU A 55 -9.15 -0.93 -5.25
CA LEU A 55 -8.75 -2.34 -5.19
C LEU A 55 -8.40 -2.83 -6.60
N TRP A 56 -7.21 -3.38 -6.78
CA TRP A 56 -6.77 -3.84 -8.10
C TRP A 56 -7.69 -4.94 -8.66
N GLU A 57 -8.13 -4.79 -9.90
CA GLU A 57 -9.03 -5.75 -10.55
C GLU A 57 -8.35 -7.08 -10.88
N GLY A 58 -7.01 -7.09 -10.99
CA GLY A 58 -6.24 -8.21 -11.53
C GLY A 58 -5.93 -9.36 -10.56
N TYR A 59 -6.40 -9.34 -9.32
CA TYR A 59 -6.14 -10.41 -8.33
C TYR A 59 -6.67 -11.79 -8.74
N GLY A 60 -7.57 -11.87 -9.73
CA GLY A 60 -8.10 -13.16 -10.22
C GLY A 60 -9.05 -13.86 -9.23
N ALA A 61 -9.45 -13.21 -8.14
CA ALA A 61 -10.39 -13.75 -7.17
C ALA A 61 -11.84 -13.75 -7.74
N PRO A 62 -12.56 -14.90 -7.75
CA PRO A 62 -13.91 -15.00 -8.31
C PRO A 62 -14.92 -14.01 -7.71
N GLU A 63 -14.76 -13.67 -6.43
CA GLU A 63 -15.60 -12.71 -5.70
C GLU A 63 -15.60 -11.33 -6.35
N LEU A 64 -14.47 -10.92 -6.94
CA LEU A 64 -14.33 -9.62 -7.58
C LEU A 64 -15.19 -9.46 -8.84
N ASN A 65 -15.67 -10.57 -9.44
CA ASN A 65 -16.62 -10.52 -10.55
C ASN A 65 -17.93 -9.80 -10.16
N ALA A 66 -18.31 -9.81 -8.88
CA ALA A 66 -19.46 -9.08 -8.40
C ALA A 66 -19.31 -7.55 -8.55
N LEU A 67 -18.07 -7.06 -8.67
CA LEU A 67 -17.72 -5.66 -8.80
C LEU A 67 -17.61 -5.20 -10.26
N ALA A 68 -17.80 -6.09 -11.24
CA ALA A 68 -17.53 -5.82 -12.64
C ALA A 68 -18.25 -4.59 -13.23
N LYS A 69 -19.37 -4.17 -12.62
CA LYS A 69 -20.17 -3.00 -13.02
C LYS A 69 -19.87 -1.73 -12.22
N LEU A 70 -18.96 -1.79 -11.24
CA LEU A 70 -18.59 -0.64 -10.44
C LEU A 70 -17.69 0.33 -11.22
N PRO A 71 -17.65 1.60 -10.79
CA PRO A 71 -16.67 2.56 -11.29
C PRO A 71 -15.24 2.03 -11.14
N ARG A 72 -14.41 2.34 -12.13
CA ARG A 72 -12.98 2.00 -12.12
C ARG A 72 -12.13 3.25 -12.18
N LEU A 73 -11.05 3.28 -11.42
CA LEU A 73 -9.92 4.15 -11.71
C LEU A 73 -9.04 3.46 -12.75
N MET A 74 -8.80 4.13 -13.86
CA MET A 74 -7.92 3.66 -14.92
C MET A 74 -6.57 4.36 -14.81
N LEU A 75 -5.52 3.58 -14.56
CA LEU A 75 -4.12 4.00 -14.62
C LEU A 75 -3.43 3.33 -15.81
N PRO A 76 -2.25 3.78 -16.26
CA PRO A 76 -1.48 3.06 -17.26
C PRO A 76 -1.32 1.58 -16.85
N HIS A 77 -1.79 0.68 -17.72
CA HIS A 77 -1.71 -0.78 -17.54
C HIS A 77 -2.50 -1.38 -16.37
N ARG A 78 -3.22 -0.58 -15.57
CA ARG A 78 -3.92 -1.09 -14.37
C ARG A 78 -5.28 -0.45 -14.18
N ALA A 79 -6.24 -1.26 -13.76
CA ALA A 79 -7.57 -0.84 -13.39
C ALA A 79 -7.85 -1.21 -11.93
N TYR A 80 -8.51 -0.31 -11.21
CA TYR A 80 -8.88 -0.50 -9.82
C TYR A 80 -10.38 -0.30 -9.67
N PHE A 81 -11.08 -1.23 -9.02
CA PHE A 81 -12.43 -0.99 -8.54
C PHE A 81 -12.39 0.14 -7.52
N LEU A 82 -13.20 1.17 -7.75
CA LEU A 82 -13.17 2.39 -6.96
C LEU A 82 -14.37 2.42 -6.00
N PHE A 83 -14.05 2.55 -4.71
CA PHE A 83 -15.01 2.72 -3.64
C PHE A 83 -14.83 4.09 -2.99
N SER A 84 -15.88 4.56 -2.32
CA SER A 84 -15.82 5.75 -1.46
C SER A 84 -16.30 5.41 -0.06
N GLY A 85 -15.60 5.87 0.97
CA GLY A 85 -15.97 5.61 2.36
C GLY A 85 -15.04 6.28 3.36
N PRO A 86 -15.24 6.07 4.67
CA PRO A 86 -14.35 6.59 5.69
C PRO A 86 -12.98 5.91 5.63
N ILE A 87 -11.96 6.59 6.14
CA ILE A 87 -10.59 6.07 6.21
C ILE A 87 -10.49 4.71 6.96
N ASP A 88 -11.38 4.43 7.92
CA ASP A 88 -11.43 3.14 8.64
C ASP A 88 -11.79 1.94 7.76
N ALA A 89 -12.37 2.17 6.58
CA ALA A 89 -12.70 1.09 5.66
C ALA A 89 -11.44 0.41 5.09
N VAL A 90 -10.27 1.07 5.13
CA VAL A 90 -8.98 0.55 4.65
C VAL A 90 -8.63 -0.78 5.33
N THR A 91 -8.80 -0.89 6.64
CA THR A 91 -8.38 -2.06 7.43
C THR A 91 -9.44 -3.18 7.47
N SER A 92 -10.63 -2.91 6.96
CA SER A 92 -11.78 -3.82 7.07
C SER A 92 -12.38 -4.22 5.72
N MET A 93 -11.80 -3.76 4.61
CA MET A 93 -12.30 -3.99 3.27
C MET A 93 -12.33 -5.49 2.93
N ARG A 94 -13.50 -5.95 2.48
CA ARG A 94 -13.74 -7.33 2.04
C ARG A 94 -14.80 -7.38 0.95
N VAL A 95 -14.64 -8.30 0.02
CA VAL A 95 -15.58 -8.56 -1.08
C VAL A 95 -15.95 -10.04 -1.02
N GLY A 96 -17.11 -10.36 -0.47
CA GLY A 96 -17.45 -11.76 -0.17
C GLY A 96 -16.43 -12.36 0.81
N GLY A 97 -15.80 -13.47 0.43
CA GLY A 97 -14.71 -14.10 1.19
C GLY A 97 -13.31 -13.52 0.92
N PHE A 98 -13.18 -12.64 -0.07
CA PHE A 98 -11.90 -12.01 -0.42
C PHE A 98 -11.62 -10.82 0.50
N GLN A 99 -10.64 -10.93 1.38
CA GLN A 99 -10.19 -9.86 2.26
C GLN A 99 -8.83 -9.36 1.78
N HIS A 100 -8.77 -8.08 1.43
CA HIS A 100 -7.55 -7.42 0.98
C HIS A 100 -7.71 -5.90 1.19
N PRO A 101 -6.72 -5.18 1.74
CA PRO A 101 -6.80 -3.73 1.86
C PRO A 101 -6.75 -3.07 0.47
N PRO A 102 -7.19 -1.80 0.34
CA PRO A 102 -7.07 -1.10 -0.93
C PRO A 102 -5.61 -0.85 -1.28
N ASN A 103 -5.28 -1.05 -2.56
CA ASN A 103 -3.93 -0.80 -3.08
C ASN A 103 -3.64 0.69 -3.21
N LEU A 104 -4.65 1.49 -3.53
CA LEU A 104 -4.50 2.94 -3.72
C LEU A 104 -5.59 3.65 -2.93
N TRP A 105 -5.25 4.63 -2.10
CA TRP A 105 -6.27 5.36 -1.35
C TRP A 105 -5.85 6.77 -0.98
N TRP A 106 -6.81 7.69 -0.99
CA TRP A 106 -6.62 9.12 -0.74
C TRP A 106 -7.92 9.78 -0.25
N PRO A 107 -7.87 10.88 0.51
CA PRO A 107 -9.04 11.63 0.95
C PRO A 107 -9.55 12.57 -0.16
N GLU A 108 -10.80 13.01 -0.06
CA GLU A 108 -11.44 13.95 -0.99
C GLU A 108 -10.63 15.25 -1.16
N ASP A 109 -10.07 15.77 -0.07
CA ASP A 109 -9.22 16.96 -0.07
C ASP A 109 -7.80 16.75 -0.63
N ARG A 110 -7.44 15.50 -1.00
CA ARG A 110 -6.16 15.10 -1.59
C ARG A 110 -4.94 15.49 -0.74
N ALA A 111 -5.11 15.60 0.58
CA ALA A 111 -4.02 15.96 1.49
C ALA A 111 -2.87 14.94 1.52
N TRP A 112 -3.15 13.69 1.16
CA TRP A 112 -2.17 12.61 1.04
C TRP A 112 -2.66 11.55 0.04
N CYS A 113 -1.78 10.65 -0.38
CA CYS A 113 -2.11 9.47 -1.18
C CYS A 113 -1.22 8.31 -0.77
N VAL A 114 -1.81 7.13 -0.58
CA VAL A 114 -1.10 5.90 -0.23
C VAL A 114 -1.24 4.89 -1.36
N ALA A 115 -0.13 4.28 -1.75
CA ALA A 115 -0.06 3.23 -2.77
C ALA A 115 0.73 2.03 -2.25
N SER A 116 0.06 0.90 -2.00
CA SER A 116 0.68 -0.41 -1.79
C SER A 116 0.84 -1.07 -3.13
N GLU A 117 2.08 -1.19 -3.58
CA GLU A 117 2.38 -1.60 -4.95
C GLU A 117 2.20 -3.12 -5.10
N ILE A 118 1.38 -3.54 -6.08
CA ILE A 118 0.92 -4.94 -6.22
C ILE A 118 2.04 -5.94 -6.46
N ASP A 119 3.11 -5.50 -7.14
CA ASP A 119 4.26 -6.34 -7.49
C ASP A 119 5.43 -6.18 -6.49
N LEU A 120 5.21 -5.44 -5.40
CA LEU A 120 6.22 -5.05 -4.42
C LEU A 120 5.74 -5.33 -3.00
N SER A 121 6.69 -5.37 -2.07
CA SER A 121 6.44 -5.48 -0.63
C SER A 121 6.41 -4.10 0.05
N GLU A 122 6.38 -3.04 -0.75
CA GLU A 122 6.61 -1.67 -0.34
C GLU A 122 5.32 -0.83 -0.49
N THR A 123 5.04 0.00 0.51
CA THR A 123 3.93 0.97 0.50
C THR A 123 4.48 2.39 0.43
N TYR A 124 3.97 3.17 -0.51
CA TYR A 124 4.37 4.55 -0.74
C TYR A 124 3.33 5.50 -0.16
N LEU A 125 3.80 6.55 0.52
CA LEU A 125 2.97 7.65 1.00
C LEU A 125 3.48 8.96 0.39
N ALA A 126 2.61 9.64 -0.33
CA ALA A 126 2.80 11.04 -0.69
C ALA A 126 1.97 11.90 0.26
N ALA A 127 2.61 12.77 1.05
CA ALA A 127 1.96 13.65 2.01
C ALA A 127 2.80 14.90 2.30
N SER A 128 2.26 15.80 3.14
CA SER A 128 3.01 16.94 3.66
C SER A 128 4.23 16.52 4.49
N GLU A 129 5.24 17.38 4.58
CA GLU A 129 6.44 17.12 5.39
C GLU A 129 6.09 16.84 6.87
N ALA A 130 5.09 17.54 7.42
CA ALA A 130 4.60 17.31 8.77
C ALA A 130 4.04 15.88 8.95
N CYS A 131 3.26 15.40 7.97
CA CYS A 131 2.73 14.05 7.96
C CYS A 131 3.85 13.00 7.81
N VAL A 132 4.75 13.19 6.84
CA VAL A 132 5.90 12.28 6.60
C VAL A 132 6.79 12.19 7.85
N THR A 133 7.02 13.31 8.52
CA THR A 133 7.79 13.35 9.78
C THR A 133 7.12 12.56 10.89
N GLN A 134 5.79 12.59 10.98
CA GLN A 134 5.06 11.82 11.99
C GLN A 134 5.11 10.32 11.67
N VAL A 135 4.97 9.92 10.41
CA VAL A 135 5.06 8.53 9.97
C VAL A 135 6.46 7.96 10.23
N THR A 136 7.51 8.66 9.83
CA THR A 136 8.91 8.21 10.02
C THR A 136 9.37 8.20 11.48
N ARG A 137 8.63 8.83 12.39
CA ARG A 137 8.89 8.81 13.84
C ARG A 137 8.05 7.78 14.59
N ASP A 138 7.06 7.15 13.96
CA ASP A 138 6.28 6.09 14.61
C ASP A 138 7.13 4.81 14.71
N PRO A 139 7.45 4.32 15.91
CA PRO A 139 8.32 3.16 16.07
C PRO A 139 7.67 1.84 15.63
N GLY A 140 6.37 1.84 15.34
CA GLY A 140 5.64 0.71 14.79
C GLY A 140 5.51 0.74 13.27
N LEU A 141 6.14 1.70 12.58
CA LEU A 141 6.19 1.78 11.13
C LEU A 141 7.66 1.77 10.67
N GLU A 142 8.03 0.79 9.86
CA GLU A 142 9.32 0.80 9.16
C GLU A 142 9.20 1.73 7.93
N ALA A 143 9.53 3.01 8.13
CA ALA A 143 9.38 4.04 7.11
C ALA A 143 10.64 4.90 6.98
N TYR A 144 10.98 5.26 5.74
CA TYR A 144 12.05 6.19 5.43
C TYR A 144 11.59 7.19 4.38
N SER A 145 12.11 8.42 4.46
CA SER A 145 11.83 9.44 3.46
C SER A 145 12.65 9.16 2.20
N VAL A 146 12.03 9.35 1.04
CA VAL A 146 12.68 9.25 -0.28
C VAL A 146 12.54 10.57 -1.04
N PRO A 147 13.48 10.91 -1.95
CA PRO A 147 13.29 12.04 -2.86
C PRO A 147 12.13 11.78 -3.82
N LEU A 148 11.49 12.84 -4.31
CA LEU A 148 10.38 12.75 -5.27
C LEU A 148 10.80 12.12 -6.60
N GLU A 149 12.08 12.29 -6.96
CA GLU A 149 12.69 11.73 -8.16
C GLU A 149 13.20 10.30 -7.94
N GLY A 150 12.98 9.73 -6.75
CA GLY A 150 13.32 8.35 -6.43
C GLY A 150 12.63 7.40 -7.40
N ARG A 151 13.43 6.58 -8.08
CA ARG A 151 12.93 5.58 -9.03
C ARG A 151 12.76 4.23 -8.35
N VAL A 152 11.67 3.55 -8.70
CA VAL A 152 11.33 2.21 -8.23
C VAL A 152 11.27 1.30 -9.43
N ASP A 153 12.43 1.08 -10.04
CA ASP A 153 12.61 0.19 -11.16
C ASP A 153 14.02 -0.43 -11.12
N VAL A 154 14.30 -1.31 -12.07
CA VAL A 154 15.57 -2.05 -12.15
C VAL A 154 16.81 -1.14 -12.24
N ASP A 155 16.66 0.10 -12.71
CA ASP A 155 17.75 1.06 -12.82
C ASP A 155 17.76 2.10 -11.67
N GLY A 156 16.85 1.94 -10.70
CA GLY A 156 16.62 2.91 -9.63
C GLY A 156 17.72 2.91 -8.57
N ASP A 157 18.48 1.82 -8.46
CA ASP A 157 19.64 1.76 -7.58
C ASP A 157 20.95 2.01 -8.33
N LEU A 158 21.88 2.68 -7.65
CA LEU A 158 23.24 2.91 -8.15
C LEU A 158 24.25 1.94 -7.54
N ILE A 159 23.80 1.06 -6.64
CA ILE A 159 24.66 0.20 -5.80
C ILE A 159 24.86 -1.17 -6.47
N ASN A 160 23.82 -1.70 -7.12
CA ASN A 160 23.77 -3.03 -7.71
C ASN A 160 23.71 -2.98 -9.24
N ARG A 161 24.53 -2.11 -9.85
CA ARG A 161 24.77 -2.14 -11.30
C ARG A 161 25.59 -3.36 -11.73
#